data_AF-A0A4Q3CU71-F1
#
_entry.id   AF-A0A4Q3CU71-F1
#
_cell.length_a   1.000
_cell.length_b   1.000
_cell.length_c   1.000
_cell.angle_alpha   90.00
_cell.angle_beta   90.00
_cell.angle_gamma   90.00
#
_symmetry.space_group_name_H-M   'P 1'
#
loop_
_entity.id
_entity.type
_entity.pdbx_description
1 polymer ?
#
loop_
_entity_poly.entity_id
_entity_poly.type
_entity_poly.pdbx_seq_one_letter_code
_entity_poly.pdbx_strand_id
1 'polypeptide(L)'
;MRSVLMLDAADASMLVDLAIAASVAMDVPQNIAVVDAAGILLAFRRMDGAKPYTAEFAMAKARTAAGLQAPTEKLAEIALPGQRGFGLNTLRGGDVVILGGGMPVT
;
A
#
# COMPACT_ATOMS: atom_id res chain seq x y z
N MET A 1 13.07 -19.25 -18.66
CA MET A 1 12.99 -18.04 -17.81
C MET A 1 11.59 -17.46 -18.03
N ARG A 2 10.76 -17.35 -16.98
CA ARG A 2 9.42 -16.75 -17.09
C ARG A 2 9.57 -15.23 -16.96
N SER A 3 9.11 -14.47 -17.94
CA SER A 3 9.00 -13.01 -17.81
C SER A 3 7.82 -12.69 -16.91
N VAL A 4 8.05 -11.96 -15.83
CA VAL A 4 7.01 -11.40 -14.96
C VAL A 4 6.90 -9.92 -15.34
N LEU A 5 5.68 -9.42 -15.57
CA LEU A 5 5.46 -7.98 -15.69
C LEU A 5 5.86 -7.35 -14.35
N MET A 6 6.84 -6.47 -14.36
CA MET A 6 7.33 -5.76 -13.19
C MET A 6 7.05 -4.28 -13.40
N LEU A 7 6.53 -3.60 -12.38
CA LEU A 7 6.42 -2.15 -12.38
C LEU A 7 7.83 -1.57 -12.52
N ASP A 8 8.02 -0.69 -13.48
CA ASP A 8 9.22 0.12 -13.58
C ASP A 8 9.03 1.51 -12.94
N ALA A 9 10.05 2.36 -13.05
CA ALA A 9 10.00 3.71 -12.49
C ALA A 9 8.95 4.60 -13.17
N ALA A 10 8.69 4.40 -14.47
CA ALA A 10 7.70 5.17 -15.22
C ALA A 10 6.28 4.77 -14.80
N ASP A 11 6.02 3.47 -14.66
CA ASP A 11 4.75 2.96 -14.13
C ASP A 11 4.48 3.51 -12.71
N ALA A 12 5.50 3.48 -11.85
CA ALA A 12 5.38 3.97 -10.49
C ALA A 12 5.07 5.48 -10.43
N SER A 13 5.69 6.28 -11.30
CA SER A 13 5.38 7.72 -11.41
C SER A 13 3.95 7.95 -11.87
N MET A 14 3.50 7.21 -12.90
CA MET A 14 2.14 7.31 -13.42
C MET A 14 1.09 6.96 -12.35
N LEU A 15 1.31 5.89 -11.57
CA LEU A 15 0.43 5.50 -10.48
C LEU A 15 0.36 6.56 -9.38
N VAL A 16 1.49 7.21 -9.06
CA VAL A 16 1.52 8.32 -8.11
C VAL A 16 0.68 9.49 -8.63
N ASP A 17 0.83 9.88 -9.89
CA ASP A 17 0.10 11.02 -10.47
C ASP A 17 -1.42 10.76 -10.52
N LEU A 18 -1.83 9.53 -10.86
CA LEU A 18 -3.23 9.12 -10.82
C LEU A 18 -3.80 9.18 -9.39
N ALA A 19 -3.05 8.72 -8.39
CA ALA A 19 -3.46 8.77 -7.00
C ALA A 19 -3.53 10.21 -6.47
N ILE A 20 -2.63 11.10 -6.90
CA ILE A 20 -2.70 12.54 -6.59
C ILE A 20 -3.98 13.14 -7.19
N ALA A 21 -4.27 12.88 -8.45
CA ALA A 21 -5.47 13.39 -9.11
C ALA A 21 -6.76 12.95 -8.40
N ALA A 22 -6.84 11.68 -7.99
CA ALA A 22 -7.96 11.17 -7.19
C ALA A 22 -8.04 11.84 -5.81
N SER A 23 -6.90 12.05 -5.14
CA SER A 23 -6.84 12.71 -3.83
C SER A 23 -7.29 14.17 -3.87
N VAL A 24 -6.95 14.88 -4.95
CA VAL A 24 -7.41 16.25 -5.21
C VAL A 24 -8.92 16.27 -5.45
N ALA A 25 -9.46 15.33 -6.25
CA ALA A 25 -10.90 15.25 -6.50
C ALA A 25 -11.73 14.97 -5.23
N MET A 26 -11.14 14.29 -4.24
CA MET A 26 -11.78 14.02 -2.94
C MET A 26 -11.57 15.13 -1.90
N ASP A 27 -10.72 16.13 -2.17
CA ASP A 27 -10.27 17.13 -1.19
C ASP A 27 -9.65 16.52 0.08
N VAL A 28 -8.90 15.41 -0.08
CA VAL A 28 -8.20 14.76 1.04
C VAL A 28 -6.74 14.48 0.65
N PRO A 29 -5.79 15.36 1.03
CA PRO A 29 -4.37 15.14 0.75
C PRO A 29 -3.82 13.83 1.35
N GLN A 30 -3.08 13.07 0.54
CA GLN A 30 -2.59 11.73 0.90
C GLN A 30 -1.05 11.62 0.94
N ASN A 31 -0.58 10.60 1.66
CA ASN A 31 0.73 10.00 1.43
C ASN A 31 0.54 8.80 0.48
N ILE A 32 1.29 8.77 -0.61
CA ILE A 32 1.14 7.81 -1.71
C ILE A 32 2.47 7.06 -1.86
N ALA A 33 2.44 5.74 -1.82
CA ALA A 33 3.60 4.87 -1.96
C ALA A 33 3.34 3.78 -3.00
N VAL A 34 4.31 3.55 -3.87
CA VAL A 34 4.31 2.46 -4.85
C VAL A 34 5.53 1.59 -4.59
N VAL A 35 5.33 0.28 -4.56
CA VAL A 35 6.39 -0.72 -4.33
C VAL A 35 6.38 -1.75 -5.46
N ASP A 36 7.51 -2.40 -5.67
CA ASP A 36 7.61 -3.56 -6.56
C ASP A 36 7.01 -4.84 -5.93
N ALA A 37 7.06 -5.95 -6.67
CA ALA A 37 6.56 -7.24 -6.20
C ALA A 37 7.30 -7.79 -4.96
N ALA A 38 8.54 -7.33 -4.71
CA ALA A 38 9.30 -7.68 -3.52
C ALA A 38 8.99 -6.75 -2.32
N GLY A 39 8.16 -5.72 -2.53
CA GLY A 39 7.84 -4.71 -1.52
C GLY A 39 8.92 -3.63 -1.38
N ILE A 40 9.81 -3.49 -2.37
CA ILE A 40 10.81 -2.42 -2.39
C ILE A 40 10.16 -1.15 -2.95
N LEU A 41 10.40 -0.02 -2.27
CA LEU A 41 9.84 1.27 -2.65
C LEU A 41 10.37 1.72 -4.02
N LEU A 42 9.45 1.97 -4.95
CA LEU A 42 9.75 2.54 -6.27
C LEU A 42 9.50 4.04 -6.29
N ALA A 43 8.37 4.48 -5.72
CA ALA A 43 8.00 5.88 -5.69
C ALA A 43 7.23 6.24 -4.41
N PHE A 44 7.44 7.47 -3.92
CA PHE A 44 6.72 8.02 -2.79
C PHE A 44 6.42 9.51 -3.00
N ARG A 45 5.20 9.92 -2.67
CA ARG A 45 4.78 11.32 -2.65
C ARG A 45 3.95 11.61 -1.41
N ARG A 46 4.36 12.63 -0.66
CA ARG A 46 3.51 13.28 0.34
C ARG A 46 2.94 14.55 -0.25
N MET A 47 1.61 14.64 -0.32
CA MET A 47 0.93 15.88 -0.71
C MET A 47 1.03 16.93 0.42
N ASP A 48 1.00 18.20 0.06
CA ASP A 48 0.86 19.27 1.04
C ASP A 48 -0.48 19.14 1.77
N GLY A 49 -0.47 19.33 3.10
CA GLY A 49 -1.63 19.09 3.96
C GLY A 49 -1.84 17.61 4.36
N ALA A 50 -1.14 16.65 3.73
CA ALA A 50 -1.21 15.26 4.16
C ALA A 50 -0.56 15.08 5.55
N LYS A 51 -1.18 14.26 6.40
CA LYS A 51 -0.71 13.99 7.77
C LYS A 51 0.71 13.40 7.73
N PRO A 52 1.75 14.07 8.26
CA PRO A 52 3.13 13.57 8.16
C PRO A 52 3.33 12.20 8.80
N TYR A 53 2.61 11.94 9.90
CA TYR A 53 2.67 10.69 10.64
C TYR A 53 2.24 9.46 9.82
N THR A 54 1.45 9.63 8.75
CA THR A 54 0.94 8.49 7.96
C THR A 54 1.81 8.13 6.75
N ALA A 55 2.99 8.73 6.59
CA ALA A 55 3.93 8.39 5.52
C ALA A 55 4.36 6.92 5.56
N GLU A 56 4.82 6.45 6.73
CA GLU A 56 5.18 5.04 6.95
C GLU A 56 3.99 4.09 6.76
N PHE A 57 2.77 4.56 7.04
CA PHE A 57 1.57 3.76 6.88
C PHE A 57 1.29 3.48 5.41
N ALA A 58 1.48 4.48 4.54
CA ALA A 58 1.32 4.30 3.09
C ALA A 58 2.31 3.26 2.56
N MET A 59 3.59 3.33 2.97
CA MET A 59 4.62 2.39 2.55
C MET A 59 4.35 0.97 3.06
N ALA A 60 3.96 0.81 4.33
CA ALA A 60 3.64 -0.49 4.90
C ALA A 60 2.36 -1.10 4.29
N LYS A 61 1.34 -0.28 3.96
CA LYS A 61 0.16 -0.72 3.21
C LYS A 61 0.51 -1.22 1.81
N ALA A 62 1.35 -0.49 1.08
CA ALA A 62 1.80 -0.88 -0.25
C ALA A 62 2.56 -2.21 -0.20
N ARG A 63 3.52 -2.37 0.75
CA ARG A 63 4.23 -3.63 0.99
C ARG A 63 3.30 -4.78 1.34
N THR A 64 2.33 -4.53 2.22
CA THR A 64 1.36 -5.55 2.63
C THR A 64 0.53 -6.02 1.44
N ALA A 65 0.02 -5.08 0.64
CA ALA A 65 -0.80 -5.41 -0.53
C ALA A 65 -0.01 -6.17 -1.60
N ALA A 66 1.24 -5.77 -1.86
CA ALA A 66 2.13 -6.47 -2.79
C ALA A 66 2.49 -7.88 -2.27
N GLY A 67 2.85 -8.02 -1.00
CA GLY A 67 3.28 -9.30 -0.43
C GLY A 67 2.14 -10.32 -0.29
N LEU A 68 0.95 -9.88 0.09
CA LEU A 68 -0.22 -10.76 0.27
C LEU A 68 -1.10 -10.86 -0.98
N GLN A 69 -0.80 -10.09 -2.03
CA GLN A 69 -1.58 -10.02 -3.26
C GLN A 69 -3.08 -9.78 -2.98
N ALA A 70 -3.35 -8.91 -2.01
CA ALA A 70 -4.69 -8.63 -1.51
C ALA A 70 -4.82 -7.18 -1.05
N PRO A 71 -5.98 -6.53 -1.25
CA PRO A 71 -6.27 -5.24 -0.65
C PRO A 71 -6.14 -5.30 0.87
N THR A 72 -5.48 -4.31 1.49
CA THR A 72 -5.30 -4.30 2.95
C THR A 72 -6.63 -4.19 3.70
N GLU A 73 -7.66 -3.65 3.06
CA GLU A 73 -9.01 -3.57 3.61
C GLU A 73 -9.63 -4.95 3.84
N LYS A 74 -9.40 -5.92 2.96
CA LYS A 74 -9.88 -7.30 3.14
C LYS A 74 -9.18 -8.03 4.28
N LEU A 75 -8.00 -7.55 4.70
CA LEU A 75 -7.27 -8.15 5.82
C LEU A 75 -7.92 -7.81 7.15
N ALA A 76 -8.57 -6.65 7.26
CA ALA A 76 -9.28 -6.24 8.46
C ALA A 76 -10.34 -7.28 8.88
N GLU A 77 -11.09 -7.81 7.90
CA GLU A 77 -12.17 -8.77 8.12
C GLU A 77 -11.67 -10.09 8.72
N ILE A 78 -10.48 -10.54 8.33
CA ILE A 78 -9.91 -11.82 8.76
C ILE A 78 -8.99 -11.71 9.98
N ALA A 79 -8.57 -10.50 10.36
CA ALA A 79 -7.62 -10.26 11.44
C ALA A 79 -8.26 -10.07 12.82
N LEU A 80 -9.58 -10.08 12.91
CA LEU A 80 -10.32 -9.91 14.18
C LEU A 80 -10.14 -11.11 15.13
N PRO A 81 -10.27 -10.92 16.45
CA PRO A 81 -10.32 -12.02 17.42
C PRO A 81 -11.33 -13.08 17.02
N GLY A 82 -10.91 -14.36 17.05
CA GLY A 82 -11.73 -15.50 16.66
C GLY A 82 -11.78 -15.78 15.15
N GLN A 83 -11.14 -14.95 14.31
CA GLN A 83 -10.99 -15.21 12.88
C GLN A 83 -9.66 -15.91 12.56
N ARG A 84 -9.61 -16.55 11.39
CA ARG A 84 -8.44 -17.35 10.94
C ARG A 84 -7.13 -16.56 10.85
N GLY A 85 -7.20 -15.25 10.65
CA GLY A 85 -6.06 -14.36 10.50
C GLY A 85 -5.76 -13.56 11.78
N PHE A 86 -6.32 -13.94 12.93
CA PHE A 86 -6.05 -13.24 14.18
C PHE A 86 -4.53 -13.18 14.45
N GLY A 87 -4.03 -11.96 14.71
CA GLY A 87 -2.61 -11.71 14.91
C GLY A 87 -1.79 -11.48 13.63
N LEU A 88 -2.41 -11.45 12.44
CA LEU A 88 -1.75 -11.18 11.15
C LEU A 88 -0.90 -9.91 11.19
N ASN A 89 -1.37 -8.87 11.86
CA ASN A 89 -0.68 -7.59 12.04
C ASN A 89 0.59 -7.68 12.92
N THR A 90 0.86 -8.81 13.56
CA THR A 90 2.10 -9.02 14.34
C THR A 90 3.20 -9.69 13.51
N LEU A 91 2.86 -10.21 12.33
CA LEU A 91 3.83 -10.81 11.42
C LEU A 91 4.81 -9.75 10.88
N ARG A 92 5.98 -10.21 10.43
CA ARG A 92 7.08 -9.35 9.95
C ARG A 92 7.46 -8.24 10.94
N GLY A 93 7.37 -8.51 12.24
CA GLY A 93 7.69 -7.52 13.27
C GLY A 93 6.72 -6.34 13.34
N GLY A 94 5.48 -6.53 12.87
CA GLY A 94 4.45 -5.49 12.88
C GLY A 94 4.29 -4.71 11.57
N ASP A 95 5.03 -5.08 10.51
CA ASP A 95 4.98 -4.38 9.22
C ASP A 95 3.72 -4.70 8.39
N VAL A 96 2.96 -5.73 8.79
CA VAL A 96 1.70 -6.10 8.11
C VAL A 96 0.57 -5.18 8.55
N VAL A 97 0.08 -4.36 7.63
CA VAL A 97 -1.00 -3.39 7.89
C VAL A 97 -2.35 -3.94 7.47
N ILE A 98 -3.24 -4.10 8.46
CA ILE A 98 -4.62 -4.55 8.27
C ILE A 98 -5.62 -3.40 8.09
N LEU A 99 -5.15 -2.15 8.04
CA LEU A 99 -5.96 -0.97 7.76
C LEU A 99 -6.06 -0.73 6.24
N GLY A 100 -7.28 -0.43 5.76
CA GLY A 100 -7.55 -0.17 4.35
C GLY A 100 -6.70 0.94 3.71
N GLY A 101 -6.43 0.80 2.42
CA GLY A 101 -5.74 1.79 1.58
C GLY A 101 -4.61 1.25 0.70
N GLY A 102 -4.11 0.03 0.95
CA GLY A 102 -3.16 -0.64 0.05
C GLY A 102 -3.89 -1.51 -0.97
N MET A 103 -3.49 -1.43 -2.25
CA MET A 103 -4.04 -2.20 -3.36
C MET A 103 -2.91 -2.88 -4.15
N PRO A 104 -3.03 -4.17 -4.49
CA PRO A 104 -2.09 -4.81 -5.41
C PRO A 104 -2.30 -4.29 -6.84
N VAL A 105 -1.20 -4.13 -7.57
CA VAL A 105 -1.21 -3.84 -9.01
C VAL A 105 -0.86 -5.15 -9.73
N THR A 106 -1.73 -5.58 -10.64
CA THR A 106 -1.68 -6.90 -11.30
C THR A 106 -1.82 -6.78 -12.81
#